data_AF-A0A1D8G2R3-F1
#
_entry.id   AF-A0A1D8G2R3-F1
#
_cell.length_a   1.000
_cell.length_b   1.000
_cell.length_c   1.000
_cell.angle_alpha   90.00
_cell.angle_beta   90.00
_cell.angle_gamma   90.00
#
_symmetry.space_group_name_H-M   'P 1'
#
loop_
_entity.id
_entity.type
_entity.pdbx_description
1 polymer ?
#
loop_
_entity_poly.entity_id
_entity_poly.type
_entity_poly.pdbx_seq_one_letter_code
_entity_poly.pdbx_strand_id
1 'polypeptide(L)' 'MGEEPSTWGELLLSFALVAAVPTVVGGAVVLTLVGLTVWLTAPLRRRRRPRSGGR' A
#
# COMPACT_ATOMS: atom_id res chain seq x y z
N MET A 1 -27.85 4.76 35.79
CA MET A 1 -27.58 4.86 34.34
C MET A 1 -26.13 5.24 34.16
N GLY A 2 -25.23 4.31 33.82
CA GLY A 2 -23.81 4.67 33.70
C GLY A 2 -22.81 3.57 33.31
N GLU A 3 -23.23 2.49 32.65
CA GLU A 3 -22.33 1.39 32.22
C GLU A 3 -22.23 1.25 30.69
N GLU A 4 -22.70 2.25 29.92
CA GLU A 4 -22.72 2.20 28.45
C GLU A 4 -21.56 2.87 27.66
N PRO A 5 -20.61 3.66 28.23
CA PRO A 5 -19.59 4.30 27.39
C PRO A 5 -18.42 3.39 26.97
N SER A 6 -18.14 2.29 27.68
CA SER A 6 -17.02 1.38 27.36
C SER A 6 -17.31 0.47 26.16
N THR A 7 -18.56 0.07 25.97
CA THR A 7 -18.97 -0.92 24.94
C THR A 7 -18.79 -0.39 23.53
N TRP A 8 -19.08 0.91 23.31
CA TRP A 8 -18.89 1.55 22.00
C TRP A 8 -17.43 1.60 21.56
N GLY A 9 -16.51 1.85 22.50
CA GLY A 9 -15.08 1.87 22.23
C GLY A 9 -14.55 0.51 21.81
N GLU A 10 -14.95 -0.56 22.51
CA GLU A 10 -14.57 -1.94 22.19
C GLU A 10 -15.12 -2.41 20.85
N LEU A 11 -16.36 -2.03 20.51
CA LEU A 11 -16.98 -2.33 19.22
C LEU A 11 -16.25 -1.64 18.06
N LEU A 12 -15.94 -0.36 18.20
CA LEU A 12 -15.19 0.41 17.20
C LEU A 12 -13.76 -0.12 17.03
N LEU A 13 -13.10 -0.48 18.13
CA LEU A 13 -11.76 -1.07 18.09
C LEU A 13 -11.79 -2.42 17.38
N SER A 14 -12.74 -3.28 17.72
CA SER A 14 -12.90 -4.60 17.08
C SER A 14 -13.17 -4.45 15.58
N PHE A 15 -14.07 -3.53 15.21
CA PHE A 15 -14.34 -3.21 13.81
C PHE A 15 -13.09 -2.70 13.08
N ALA A 16 -12.36 -1.76 13.68
CA ALA A 16 -11.13 -1.23 13.11
C ALA A 16 -10.07 -2.32 12.92
N LEU A 17 -9.92 -3.24 13.89
CA LEU A 17 -8.98 -4.36 13.79
C LEU A 17 -9.37 -5.32 12.66
N VAL A 18 -10.65 -5.66 12.53
CA VAL A 18 -11.15 -6.52 11.45
C VAL A 18 -10.98 -5.84 10.09
N ALA A 19 -11.27 -4.54 9.99
CA ALA A 19 -11.11 -3.76 8.77
C ALA A 19 -9.63 -3.51 8.41
N ALA A 20 -8.74 -3.46 9.40
CA ALA A 20 -7.32 -3.23 9.17
C ALA A 20 -6.69 -4.36 8.34
N VAL A 21 -7.10 -5.62 8.55
CA VAL A 21 -6.52 -6.77 7.83
C VAL A 21 -6.67 -6.64 6.30
N PRO A 22 -7.89 -6.55 5.72
CA PRO A 22 -8.03 -6.39 4.28
C PRO A 22 -7.46 -5.06 3.77
N THR A 23 -7.45 -4.00 4.60
CA THR A 23 -6.86 -2.71 4.21
C THR A 23 -5.35 -2.81 4.05
N VAL A 24 -4.66 -3.43 5.01
CA VAL A 24 -3.21 -3.64 4.97
C VAL A 24 -2.85 -4.60 3.84
N VAL A 25 -3.60 -5.70 3.68
CA VAL A 25 -3.37 -6.67 2.59
C VAL A 25 -3.58 -6.00 1.24
N GLY A 26 -4.68 -5.28 1.03
CA GLY A 26 -4.96 -4.55 -0.20
C GLY A 26 -3.91 -3.49 -0.49
N GLY A 27 -3.53 -2.70 0.51
CA GLY A 27 -2.48 -1.70 0.40
C GLY A 27 -1.11 -2.30 0.04
N ALA A 28 -0.73 -3.40 0.68
CA ALA A 28 0.50 -4.13 0.37
C ALA A 28 0.51 -4.63 -1.08
N VAL A 29 -0.59 -5.26 -1.54
CA VAL A 29 -0.73 -5.74 -2.92
C VAL A 29 -0.59 -4.59 -3.92
N VAL A 30 -1.26 -3.46 -3.69
CA VAL A 30 -1.17 -2.28 -4.56
C VAL A 30 0.25 -1.73 -4.59
N LEU A 31 0.90 -1.57 -3.43
CA LEU A 31 2.28 -1.06 -3.35
C LEU A 31 3.26 -2.01 -4.04
N THR A 32 3.10 -3.32 -3.87
CA THR A 32 3.90 -4.32 -4.57
C THR A 32 3.70 -4.22 -6.08
N LEU A 33 2.47 -4.08 -6.56
CA LEU A 33 2.17 -3.95 -7.99
C LEU A 33 2.76 -2.66 -8.59
N VAL A 34 2.62 -1.54 -7.89
CA VAL A 34 3.21 -0.25 -8.30
C VAL A 34 4.73 -0.34 -8.31
N GLY A 35 5.33 -0.85 -7.24
CA GLY A 35 6.78 -1.05 -7.14
C GLY A 35 7.31 -1.95 -8.25
N LEU A 36 6.62 -3.06 -8.54
CA LEU A 36 6.94 -3.96 -9.63
C LEU A 36 6.82 -3.27 -10.99
N THR A 37 5.75 -2.50 -11.20
CA THR A 37 5.53 -1.75 -12.46
C THR A 37 6.65 -0.72 -12.69
N VAL A 38 7.02 0.02 -11.65
CA VAL A 38 8.16 0.96 -11.70
C VAL A 38 9.46 0.21 -11.95
N TRP A 39 9.68 -0.91 -11.27
CA TRP A 39 10.88 -1.73 -11.44
C TRP A 39 10.99 -2.30 -12.86
N LEU A 40 9.89 -2.73 -13.47
CA LEU A 40 9.85 -3.22 -14.85
C LEU A 40 10.04 -2.10 -15.89
N THR A 41 9.54 -0.89 -15.61
CA THR A 41 9.66 0.26 -16.53
C THR A 41 11.00 0.98 -16.41
N ALA A 42 11.66 0.93 -15.25
CA ALA A 42 12.99 1.49 -15.04
C ALA A 42 14.08 1.01 -16.03
N PRO A 43 14.25 -0.31 -16.30
CA PRO A 43 15.22 -0.80 -17.28
C PRO A 43 14.85 -0.43 -18.72
N LEU A 44 13.56 -0.28 -19.03
CA LEU A 44 13.11 0.21 -20.35
C LEU A 44 13.51 1.67 -20.57
N ARG A 45 13.43 2.52 -19.53
CA ARG A 45 13.96 3.89 -19.56
C ARG A 45 15.48 3.92 -19.71
N ARG A 46 16.19 3.00 -19.04
CA ARG A 46 17.66 2.92 -19.10
C ARG A 46 18.18 2.49 -20.47
N ARG A 47 17.45 1.62 -21.19
CA ARG A 47 17.78 1.19 -22.56
C ARG A 47 17.47 2.23 -23.64
N ARG A 48 16.60 3.20 -23.38
CA ARG A 48 16.23 4.26 -24.33
C ARG A 48 17.08 5.52 -24.24
N ARG A 49 18.09 5.60 -23.38
CA ARG A 49 19.08 6.68 -23.52
C ARG A 49 19.81 6.43 -24.85
N PRO A 50 19.64 7.31 -25.86
CA PRO A 50 20.56 7.29 -26.99
C PRO A 50 21.94 7.49 -26.38
N ARG A 51 22.90 6.69 -26.83
CA ARG A 51 24.31 6.87 -26.51
C ARG A 51 24.79 8.13 -27.25
N SER A 52 24.29 9.31 -26.86
CA SER A 52 24.85 10.59 -27.26
C SER A 52 26.04 10.87 -26.35
N GLY A 53 27.25 10.78 -26.92
CA GLY A 53 28.49 11.07 -26.21
C GLY A 53 29.51 9.94 -26.27
N GLY A 54 29.64 9.29 -27.43
CA GLY A 54 30.88 8.63 -27.81
C GLY A 54 31.62 9.55 -28.78
N ARG A 55 32.78 10.04 -28.33
CA ARG A 55 33.78 10.89 -29.02
C ARG A 55 33.46 12.37 -29.12
#